data_AF-A0A257VUZ3-F1
#
_entry.id   AF-A0A257VUZ3-F1
#
_cell.length_a   1.000
_cell.length_b   1.000
_cell.length_c   1.000
_cell.angle_alpha   90.00
_cell.angle_beta   90.00
_cell.angle_gamma   90.00
#
_symmetry.space_group_name_H-M   'P 1'
#
loop_
_entity.id
_entity.type
_entity.pdbx_description
1 polymer ?
#
loop_
_entity_poly.entity_id
_entity_poly.type
_entity_poly.pdbx_seq_one_letter_code
_entity_poly.pdbx_strand_id
1 'polypeptide(L)'
;ELFHPGVWAKNFAVGRLAERVQGTSLHLIVDNDASALSTIHVPAGSREQPRLQSVPFDAPRPLQPWESRIVSDAQLFTTFAEETALALRPWGIDPVVQEAWPAAVQQLRQKNSLVDALTSARVFMERKWGLRNLELPLSRLCTLPPFLWLVATIVARLPEFVSHYNAVLREYRCLNRVRSRSHPVPDLAHQDEWYEAPFWVWQAGDTQRDRLWVRRRGSIWTLRDSREELLHLEIGAGGDASTAIERLSDLERRGVHLRTRALTTTLFARLGLADLFVHGLGGAKYDEMTDALMGRFFDVDPPSFMTVSATAHLPLGTSWNVSVEDRGRLRHAIRDLEYNPDRQPEIREITAQAPLIAEKRQLVDQLDRASVEFQQMSRVERRRRYLRL
;
A
#
# COMPACT_ATOMS: atom_id res chain seq x y z
N GLU A 1 12.21 -4.44 -3.49
CA GLU A 1 12.96 -3.29 -2.94
C GLU A 1 13.09 -3.47 -1.43
N LEU A 2 14.16 -2.97 -0.78
CA LEU A 2 14.32 -3.07 0.68
C LEU A 2 13.58 -1.95 1.41
N PHE A 3 13.67 -0.73 0.90
CA PHE A 3 13.03 0.44 1.50
C PHE A 3 12.66 1.45 0.41
N HIS A 4 11.37 1.73 0.28
CA HIS A 4 10.85 2.58 -0.80
C HIS A 4 11.28 4.04 -0.59
N PRO A 5 11.80 4.76 -1.62
CA PRO A 5 12.28 6.14 -1.49
C PRO A 5 11.24 7.11 -0.93
N GLY A 6 9.98 6.94 -1.32
CA GLY A 6 8.87 7.74 -0.79
C GLY A 6 8.56 7.48 0.69
N VAL A 7 8.93 6.31 1.24
CA VAL A 7 8.86 6.05 2.68
C VAL A 7 10.07 6.70 3.36
N TRP A 8 11.26 6.55 2.78
CA TRP A 8 12.48 7.13 3.36
C TRP A 8 12.45 8.65 3.47
N ALA A 9 11.93 9.32 2.44
CA ALA A 9 11.75 10.77 2.48
C ALA A 9 10.90 11.25 3.66
N LYS A 10 9.90 10.46 4.10
CA LYS A 10 9.08 10.79 5.28
C LYS A 10 9.91 10.76 6.55
N ASN A 11 10.79 9.77 6.70
CA ASN A 11 11.67 9.68 7.87
C ASN A 11 12.52 10.94 8.00
N PHE A 12 13.10 11.42 6.90
CA PHE A 12 13.84 12.68 6.89
C PHE A 12 12.97 13.90 7.16
N ALA A 13 11.78 13.98 6.55
CA ALA A 13 10.86 15.09 6.76
C ALA A 13 10.46 15.20 8.25
N VAL A 14 10.09 14.07 8.87
CA VAL A 14 9.73 14.01 10.30
C VAL A 14 10.91 14.39 11.18
N GLY A 15 12.10 13.82 10.96
CA GLY A 15 13.27 14.12 11.79
C GLY A 15 13.70 15.58 11.70
N ARG A 16 13.75 16.15 10.49
CA ARG A 16 14.09 17.57 10.29
C ARG A 16 13.04 18.51 10.87
N LEU A 17 11.76 18.14 10.81
CA LEU A 17 10.71 18.93 11.43
C LEU A 17 10.82 18.89 12.96
N ALA A 18 11.01 17.71 13.54
CA ALA A 18 11.20 17.53 14.97
C ALA A 18 12.39 18.34 15.49
N GLU A 19 13.54 18.33 14.79
CA GLU A 19 14.70 19.17 15.12
C GLU A 19 14.34 20.67 15.17
N ARG A 20 13.58 21.16 14.18
CA ARG A 20 13.22 22.58 14.07
C ARG A 20 12.26 23.04 15.16
N VAL A 21 11.35 22.16 15.60
CA VAL A 21 10.35 22.48 16.63
C VAL A 21 10.74 21.97 18.02
N GLN A 22 11.96 21.44 18.18
CA GLN A 22 12.43 20.79 19.41
C GLN A 22 11.50 19.65 19.88
N GLY A 23 10.87 18.95 18.94
CA GLY A 23 9.97 17.83 19.18
C GLY A 23 10.68 16.47 19.15
N THR A 24 9.89 15.41 19.29
CA THR A 24 10.37 14.03 19.16
C THR A 24 9.88 13.41 17.85
N SER A 25 10.80 12.95 17.03
CA SER A 25 10.50 12.21 15.80
C SER A 25 10.38 10.71 16.06
N LEU A 26 9.35 10.07 15.52
CA LEU A 26 9.07 8.64 15.63
C LEU A 26 8.72 8.04 14.27
N HIS A 27 9.32 6.89 13.94
CA HIS A 27 8.93 6.07 12.81
C HIS A 27 8.20 4.81 13.30
N LEU A 28 6.96 4.65 12.83
CA LEU A 28 6.15 3.46 13.08
C LEU A 28 6.49 2.38 12.04
N ILE A 29 7.03 1.25 12.49
CA ILE A 29 7.36 0.13 11.61
C ILE A 29 6.12 -0.75 11.47
N VAL A 30 5.57 -0.82 10.25
CA VAL A 30 4.39 -1.63 9.92
C VAL A 30 4.79 -3.10 9.75
N ASP A 31 5.10 -3.76 10.86
CA ASP A 31 5.53 -5.17 10.92
C ASP A 31 4.37 -6.16 11.08
N ASN A 32 3.14 -5.68 11.24
CA ASN A 32 1.96 -6.53 11.26
C ASN A 32 1.42 -6.87 9.86
N ASP A 33 2.06 -6.41 8.77
CA ASP A 33 1.66 -6.76 7.41
C ASP A 33 2.18 -8.12 6.97
N ALA A 34 1.45 -8.77 6.07
CA ALA A 34 1.84 -10.06 5.55
C ALA A 34 2.82 -9.87 4.38
N SER A 35 3.98 -10.52 4.43
CA SER A 35 5.00 -10.40 3.39
C SER A 35 5.58 -11.75 3.04
N ALA A 36 5.82 -11.96 1.75
CA ALA A 36 6.53 -13.10 1.19
C ALA A 36 7.96 -12.72 0.73
N LEU A 37 8.39 -11.48 1.00
CA LEU A 37 9.62 -10.92 0.45
C LEU A 37 10.85 -11.68 0.95
N SER A 38 11.63 -12.20 0.01
CA SER A 38 12.94 -12.83 0.26
C SER A 38 14.00 -12.38 -0.77
N THR A 39 13.63 -11.47 -1.68
CA THR A 39 14.47 -11.02 -2.79
C THR A 39 14.30 -9.51 -3.03
N ILE A 40 15.29 -8.91 -3.70
CA ILE A 40 15.13 -7.63 -4.37
C ILE A 40 15.31 -7.78 -5.88
N HIS A 41 14.74 -6.86 -6.65
CA HIS A 41 15.02 -6.74 -8.06
C HIS A 41 16.04 -5.63 -8.29
N VAL A 42 17.06 -5.93 -9.08
CA VAL A 42 18.10 -5.00 -9.53
C VAL A 42 18.16 -4.99 -11.06
N PRO A 43 18.58 -3.87 -11.67
CA PRO A 43 18.86 -3.82 -13.11
C PRO A 43 20.00 -4.77 -13.46
N ALA A 44 19.85 -5.47 -14.59
CA ALA A 44 20.85 -6.33 -15.19
C ALA A 44 20.80 -6.17 -16.72
N GLY A 45 21.73 -6.80 -17.43
CA GLY A 45 21.87 -6.60 -18.87
C GLY A 45 22.60 -5.28 -19.18
N SER A 46 22.21 -4.62 -20.27
CA SER A 46 22.75 -3.32 -20.66
C SER A 46 21.66 -2.26 -20.72
N ARG A 47 22.05 -1.02 -20.99
CA ARG A 47 21.11 0.09 -21.22
C ARG A 47 20.18 -0.18 -22.40
N GLU A 48 20.68 -0.87 -23.43
CA GLU A 48 19.95 -1.20 -24.66
C GLU A 48 19.02 -2.41 -24.46
N GLN A 49 19.42 -3.35 -23.60
CA GLN A 49 18.65 -4.55 -23.27
C GLN A 49 18.55 -4.71 -21.75
N PRO A 50 17.80 -3.82 -21.07
CA PRO A 50 17.67 -3.86 -19.63
C PRO A 50 16.78 -5.04 -19.25
N ARG A 51 17.19 -5.78 -18.22
CA ARG A 51 16.40 -6.85 -17.61
C ARG A 51 16.39 -6.69 -16.10
N LEU A 52 15.39 -7.27 -15.45
CA LEU A 52 15.36 -7.38 -14.00
C LEU A 52 16.03 -8.68 -13.58
N GLN A 53 16.95 -8.59 -12.62
CA GLN A 53 17.53 -9.74 -11.94
C GLN A 53 17.05 -9.74 -10.49
N SER A 54 16.62 -10.91 -10.01
CA SER A 54 16.31 -11.10 -8.60
C SER A 54 17.59 -11.46 -7.84
N VAL A 55 17.88 -10.74 -6.75
CA VAL A 55 18.94 -11.05 -5.80
C VAL A 55 18.28 -11.45 -4.48
N PRO A 56 18.38 -12.72 -4.05
CA PRO A 56 17.77 -13.19 -2.83
C PRO A 56 18.60 -12.81 -1.60
N PHE A 57 17.94 -12.41 -0.52
CA PHE A 57 18.55 -12.23 0.81
C PHE A 57 18.11 -13.32 1.80
N ASP A 58 17.11 -14.13 1.47
CA ASP A 58 16.68 -15.28 2.26
C ASP A 58 16.02 -16.34 1.34
N ALA A 59 15.81 -17.55 1.88
CA ALA A 59 15.10 -18.60 1.18
C ALA A 59 13.62 -18.22 0.91
N PRO A 60 13.04 -18.60 -0.25
CA PRO A 60 11.63 -18.39 -0.53
C PRO A 60 10.73 -19.00 0.54
N ARG A 61 9.68 -18.27 0.94
CA ARG A 61 8.72 -18.71 1.97
C ARG A 61 7.30 -18.25 1.68
N PRO A 62 6.29 -18.97 2.21
CA PRO A 62 4.91 -18.52 2.12
C PRO A 62 4.72 -17.16 2.79
N LEU A 63 3.64 -16.50 2.39
CA LEU A 63 3.15 -15.28 3.00
C LEU A 63 2.90 -15.50 4.49
N GLN A 64 3.45 -14.63 5.35
CA GLN A 64 3.21 -14.63 6.80
C GLN A 64 3.38 -13.22 7.38
N PRO A 65 2.82 -12.91 8.57
CA PRO A 65 3.06 -11.63 9.24
C PRO A 65 4.55 -11.32 9.38
N TRP A 66 4.93 -10.09 9.06
CA TRP A 66 6.33 -9.66 9.03
C TRP A 66 6.99 -9.75 10.42
N GLU A 67 6.25 -9.44 11.50
CA GLU A 67 6.70 -9.50 12.89
C GLU A 67 7.16 -10.90 13.33
N SER A 68 6.65 -11.96 12.70
CA SER A 68 7.01 -13.35 12.99
C SER A 68 8.12 -13.88 12.08
N ARG A 69 8.68 -13.06 11.18
CA ARG A 69 9.70 -13.51 10.22
C ARG A 69 11.08 -13.65 10.86
N ILE A 70 11.63 -14.84 10.70
CA ILE A 70 13.02 -15.19 11.00
C ILE A 70 13.80 -15.34 9.69
N VAL A 71 15.12 -15.20 9.74
CA VAL A 71 15.99 -15.53 8.60
C VAL A 71 16.22 -17.05 8.58
N SER A 72 16.10 -17.63 7.39
CA SER A 72 16.13 -19.08 7.17
C SER A 72 17.49 -19.54 6.66
N ASP A 73 18.05 -18.78 5.74
CA ASP A 73 19.33 -19.03 5.13
C ASP A 73 20.30 -17.92 5.55
N ALA A 74 21.02 -18.18 6.64
CA ALA A 74 21.97 -17.23 7.20
C ALA A 74 23.16 -16.96 6.26
N GLN A 75 23.54 -17.94 5.42
CA GLN A 75 24.62 -17.77 4.47
C GLN A 75 24.20 -16.80 3.38
N LEU A 76 23.03 -17.03 2.77
CA LEU A 76 22.46 -16.15 1.76
C LEU A 76 22.23 -14.73 2.29
N PHE A 77 21.75 -14.63 3.52
CA PHE A 77 21.60 -13.34 4.18
C PHE A 77 22.95 -12.64 4.37
N THR A 78 24.00 -13.36 4.76
CA THR A 78 25.32 -12.75 5.02
C THR A 78 25.99 -12.27 3.73
N THR A 79 25.88 -13.00 2.63
CA THR A 79 26.53 -12.66 1.34
C THR A 79 25.70 -11.69 0.47
N PHE A 80 24.45 -11.42 0.84
CA PHE A 80 23.52 -10.63 0.04
C PHE A 80 24.05 -9.27 -0.45
N ALA A 81 24.79 -8.55 0.39
CA ALA A 81 25.34 -7.25 0.03
C ALA A 81 26.40 -7.33 -1.07
N GLU A 82 27.25 -8.36 -1.01
CA GLU A 82 28.28 -8.65 -2.01
C GLU A 82 27.63 -9.06 -3.34
N GLU A 83 26.68 -9.98 -3.28
CA GLU A 83 25.92 -10.44 -4.46
C GLU A 83 25.16 -9.29 -5.14
N THR A 84 24.56 -8.39 -4.35
CA THR A 84 23.86 -7.21 -4.89
C THR A 84 24.83 -6.26 -5.59
N ALA A 85 26.02 -6.04 -5.03
CA ALA A 85 27.03 -5.19 -5.66
C ALA A 85 27.63 -5.81 -6.92
N LEU A 86 27.86 -7.12 -6.93
CA LEU A 86 28.27 -7.84 -8.13
C LEU A 86 27.24 -7.71 -9.26
N ALA A 87 25.95 -7.84 -8.94
CA ALA A 87 24.87 -7.68 -9.91
C ALA A 87 24.76 -6.25 -10.46
N LEU A 88 25.10 -5.24 -9.66
CA LEU A 88 25.03 -3.82 -10.04
C LEU A 88 26.32 -3.28 -10.69
N ARG A 89 27.43 -4.03 -10.62
CA ARG A 89 28.72 -3.65 -11.20
C ARG A 89 28.67 -3.29 -12.70
N PRO A 90 27.93 -4.02 -13.58
CA PRO A 90 27.82 -3.64 -14.99
C PRO A 90 27.21 -2.27 -15.23
N TRP A 91 26.45 -1.75 -14.27
CA TRP A 91 25.82 -0.43 -14.33
C TRP A 91 26.69 0.67 -13.69
N GLY A 92 27.86 0.32 -13.13
CA GLY A 92 28.72 1.27 -12.42
C GLY A 92 28.07 1.85 -11.16
N ILE A 93 27.14 1.11 -10.54
CA ILE A 93 26.43 1.55 -9.34
C ILE A 93 27.10 0.95 -8.11
N ASP A 94 27.45 1.81 -7.16
CA ASP A 94 27.88 1.43 -5.81
C ASP A 94 26.65 1.44 -4.88
N PRO A 95 26.12 0.27 -4.46
CA PRO A 95 24.88 0.24 -3.71
C PRO A 95 25.11 0.45 -2.21
N VAL A 96 24.30 1.32 -1.63
CA VAL A 96 24.28 1.61 -0.17
C VAL A 96 24.17 0.36 0.71
N VAL A 97 23.66 -0.75 0.17
CA VAL A 97 23.56 -2.03 0.86
C VAL A 97 24.92 -2.56 1.32
N GLN A 98 26.01 -2.30 0.59
CA GLN A 98 27.35 -2.72 1.03
C GLN A 98 27.74 -2.11 2.38
N GLU A 99 27.34 -0.85 2.59
CA GLU A 99 27.61 -0.15 3.84
C GLU A 99 26.59 -0.47 4.94
N ALA A 100 25.31 -0.61 4.57
CA ALA A 100 24.21 -0.78 5.51
C ALA A 100 24.10 -2.20 6.07
N TRP A 101 24.39 -3.21 5.25
CA TRP A 101 24.07 -4.61 5.56
C TRP A 101 24.85 -5.24 6.72
N PRO A 102 26.12 -4.87 7.00
CA PRO A 102 26.81 -5.34 8.20
C PRO A 102 26.03 -5.11 9.49
N ALA A 103 25.28 -4.01 9.61
CA ALA A 103 24.40 -3.75 10.75
C ALA A 103 23.23 -4.76 10.83
N ALA A 104 22.68 -5.17 9.69
CA ALA A 104 21.66 -6.22 9.60
C ALA A 104 22.19 -7.57 10.10
N VAL A 105 23.38 -7.96 9.62
CA VAL A 105 24.04 -9.22 10.00
C VAL A 105 24.38 -9.22 11.50
N GLN A 106 24.86 -8.09 12.04
CA GLN A 106 25.13 -7.96 13.46
C GLN A 106 23.85 -8.10 14.30
N GLN A 107 22.75 -7.46 13.88
CA GLN A 107 21.48 -7.57 14.58
C GLN A 107 20.95 -9.00 14.57
N LEU A 108 21.10 -9.71 13.45
CA LEU A 108 20.65 -11.09 13.31
C LEU A 108 21.29 -12.04 14.33
N ARG A 109 22.56 -11.78 14.70
CA ARG A 109 23.29 -12.54 15.73
C ARG A 109 22.72 -12.34 17.14
N GLN A 110 22.09 -11.20 17.40
CA GLN A 110 21.47 -10.90 18.69
C GLN A 110 20.06 -11.49 18.78
N LYS A 111 19.30 -11.37 17.70
CA LYS A 111 17.93 -11.87 17.61
C LYS A 111 17.65 -12.27 16.17
N ASN A 112 17.21 -13.51 15.97
CA ASN A 112 16.83 -14.00 14.66
C ASN A 112 15.47 -13.40 14.21
N SER A 113 15.46 -12.11 13.88
CA SER A 113 14.29 -11.37 13.39
C SER A 113 14.67 -10.60 12.13
N LEU A 114 13.95 -10.89 11.04
CA LEU A 114 14.16 -10.20 9.76
C LEU A 114 13.79 -8.71 9.87
N VAL A 115 12.72 -8.38 10.61
CA VAL A 115 12.28 -7.00 10.86
C VAL A 115 13.39 -6.19 11.52
N ASP A 116 13.95 -6.71 12.60
CA ASP A 116 14.99 -6.03 13.35
C ASP A 116 16.27 -5.90 12.52
N ALA A 117 16.64 -6.92 11.75
CA ALA A 117 17.80 -6.89 10.87
C ALA A 117 17.68 -5.82 9.77
N LEU A 118 16.58 -5.79 9.03
CA LEU A 118 16.37 -4.77 7.98
C LEU A 118 16.24 -3.36 8.58
N THR A 119 15.57 -3.23 9.72
CA THR A 119 15.48 -1.97 10.45
C THR A 119 16.86 -1.46 10.84
N SER A 120 17.73 -2.35 11.34
CA SER A 120 19.09 -2.00 11.76
C SER A 120 19.94 -1.51 10.59
N ALA A 121 19.83 -2.13 9.41
CA ALA A 121 20.49 -1.65 8.20
C ALA A 121 20.07 -0.22 7.83
N ARG A 122 18.76 0.05 7.86
CA ARG A 122 18.22 1.38 7.55
C ARG A 122 18.66 2.42 8.58
N VAL A 123 18.46 2.11 9.87
CA VAL A 123 18.79 3.01 10.99
C VAL A 123 20.28 3.34 11.01
N PHE A 124 21.15 2.39 10.65
CA PHE A 124 22.58 2.64 10.50
C PHE A 124 22.86 3.77 9.49
N MET A 125 22.29 3.68 8.29
CA MET A 125 22.46 4.72 7.26
C MET A 125 21.80 6.05 7.67
N GLU A 126 20.59 5.99 8.22
CA GLU A 126 19.87 7.17 8.72
C GLU A 126 20.70 7.93 9.76
N ARG A 127 21.28 7.23 10.74
CA ARG A 127 22.15 7.84 11.76
C ARG A 127 23.43 8.42 11.17
N LYS A 128 24.06 7.72 10.22
CA LYS A 128 25.23 8.24 9.50
C LYS A 128 24.90 9.56 8.80
N TRP A 129 23.69 9.72 8.30
CA TRP A 129 23.20 10.93 7.67
C TRP A 129 22.55 11.95 8.63
N GLY A 130 22.72 11.75 9.93
CA GLY A 130 22.31 12.68 10.98
C GLY A 130 20.87 12.51 11.47
N LEU A 131 20.12 11.52 10.98
CA LEU A 131 18.75 11.27 11.40
C LEU A 131 18.69 10.45 12.70
N ARG A 132 17.82 10.84 13.63
CA ARG A 132 17.70 10.22 14.96
C ARG A 132 16.25 9.93 15.35
N ASN A 133 15.44 9.49 14.39
CA ASN A 133 14.07 9.06 14.66
C ASN A 133 14.08 7.92 15.68
N LEU A 134 13.13 7.96 16.61
CA LEU A 134 12.78 6.78 17.41
C LEU A 134 12.12 5.75 16.50
N GLU A 135 12.19 4.48 16.88
CA GLU A 135 11.63 3.36 16.13
C GLU A 135 10.64 2.60 17.00
N LEU A 136 9.41 2.40 16.51
CA LEU A 136 8.39 1.66 17.23
C LEU A 136 7.63 0.73 16.28
N PRO A 137 7.86 -0.58 16.37
CA PRO A 137 7.07 -1.55 15.62
C PRO A 137 5.60 -1.57 16.06
N LEU A 138 4.68 -1.78 15.12
CA LEU A 138 3.26 -1.91 15.43
C LEU A 138 2.99 -3.13 16.31
N SER A 139 3.76 -4.20 16.16
CA SER A 139 3.74 -5.35 17.07
C SER A 139 3.91 -4.95 18.53
N ARG A 140 4.84 -4.05 18.81
CA ARG A 140 5.09 -3.50 20.14
C ARG A 140 4.05 -2.45 20.53
N LEU A 141 3.67 -1.55 19.62
CA LEU A 141 2.67 -0.52 19.89
C LEU A 141 1.34 -1.13 20.34
N CYS A 142 0.93 -2.22 19.69
CA CYS A 142 -0.34 -2.89 19.94
C CYS A 142 -0.38 -3.68 21.26
N THR A 143 0.73 -3.74 22.01
CA THR A 143 0.75 -4.36 23.36
C THR A 143 0.74 -3.32 24.47
N LEU A 144 0.86 -2.03 24.13
CA LEU A 144 0.89 -0.96 25.13
C LEU A 144 -0.51 -0.64 25.66
N PRO A 145 -0.66 -0.30 26.95
CA PRO A 145 -1.95 0.03 27.54
C PRO A 145 -2.78 1.07 26.78
N PRO A 146 -2.22 2.19 26.25
CA PRO A 146 -3.01 3.16 25.49
C PRO A 146 -3.71 2.58 24.26
N PHE A 147 -3.07 1.62 23.58
CA PHE A 147 -3.70 0.92 22.46
C PHE A 147 -4.83 0.00 22.93
N LEU A 148 -4.64 -0.72 24.04
CA LEU A 148 -5.67 -1.60 24.58
C LEU A 148 -6.89 -0.81 25.10
N TRP A 149 -6.69 0.40 25.62
CA TRP A 149 -7.77 1.35 25.90
C TRP A 149 -8.56 1.71 24.63
N LEU A 150 -7.89 1.96 23.50
CA LEU A 150 -8.57 2.19 22.22
C LEU A 150 -9.40 0.96 21.80
N VAL A 151 -8.82 -0.25 21.91
CA VAL A 151 -9.53 -1.50 21.60
C VAL A 151 -10.80 -1.61 22.43
N ALA A 152 -10.69 -1.46 23.76
CA ALA A 152 -11.85 -1.53 24.66
C ALA A 152 -12.91 -0.46 24.33
N THR A 153 -12.49 0.77 24.01
CA THR A 153 -13.38 1.87 23.63
C THR A 153 -14.17 1.56 22.35
N ILE A 154 -13.50 1.03 21.32
CA ILE A 154 -14.14 0.63 20.07
C ILE A 154 -15.07 -0.57 20.30
N VAL A 155 -14.64 -1.57 21.08
CA VAL A 155 -15.43 -2.77 21.40
C VAL A 155 -16.72 -2.41 22.16
N ALA A 156 -16.64 -1.50 23.14
CA ALA A 156 -17.77 -1.07 23.94
C ALA A 156 -18.92 -0.49 23.09
N ARG A 157 -18.56 0.23 22.02
CA ARG A 157 -19.50 0.92 21.10
C ARG A 157 -19.39 0.38 19.67
N LEU A 158 -19.10 -0.91 19.50
CA LEU A 158 -18.76 -1.46 18.19
C LEU A 158 -19.88 -1.30 17.13
N PRO A 159 -21.17 -1.52 17.43
CA PRO A 159 -22.23 -1.28 16.44
C PRO A 159 -22.26 0.15 15.91
N GLU A 160 -22.05 1.14 16.78
CA GLU A 160 -21.94 2.55 16.44
C GLU A 160 -20.69 2.81 15.56
N PHE A 161 -19.54 2.27 15.97
CA PHE A 161 -18.29 2.38 15.20
C PHE A 161 -18.45 1.81 13.78
N VAL A 162 -19.03 0.62 13.64
CA VAL A 162 -19.26 -0.04 12.34
C VAL A 162 -20.20 0.80 11.47
N SER A 163 -21.24 1.39 12.06
CA SER A 163 -22.15 2.30 11.35
C SER A 163 -21.43 3.53 10.79
N HIS A 164 -20.66 4.24 11.63
CA HIS A 164 -19.91 5.42 11.21
C HIS A 164 -18.83 5.09 10.19
N TYR A 165 -18.04 4.03 10.43
CA TYR A 165 -17.01 3.57 9.52
C TYR A 165 -17.58 3.26 8.13
N ASN A 166 -18.63 2.45 8.06
CA ASN A 166 -19.24 2.08 6.78
C ASN A 166 -19.93 3.27 6.10
N ALA A 167 -20.49 4.21 6.85
CA ALA A 167 -21.04 5.45 6.29
C ALA A 167 -19.96 6.33 5.64
N VAL A 168 -18.85 6.56 6.34
CA VAL A 168 -17.70 7.33 5.82
C VAL A 168 -17.14 6.68 4.55
N LEU A 169 -17.00 5.35 4.52
CA LEU A 169 -16.55 4.64 3.31
C LEU A 169 -17.51 4.81 2.14
N ARG A 170 -18.83 4.71 2.37
CA ARG A 170 -19.82 4.91 1.30
C ARG A 170 -19.73 6.32 0.73
N GLU A 171 -19.65 7.33 1.58
CA GLU A 171 -19.50 8.73 1.17
C GLU A 171 -18.21 8.95 0.36
N TYR A 172 -17.08 8.44 0.86
CA TYR A 172 -15.80 8.50 0.15
C TYR A 172 -15.88 7.86 -1.24
N ARG A 173 -16.49 6.66 -1.35
CA ARG A 173 -16.64 5.96 -2.63
C ARG A 173 -17.56 6.72 -3.59
N CYS A 174 -18.63 7.32 -3.10
CA CYS A 174 -19.52 8.17 -3.89
C CYS A 174 -18.79 9.40 -4.44
N LEU A 175 -18.09 10.15 -3.57
CA LEU A 175 -17.35 11.35 -3.94
C LEU A 175 -16.23 11.06 -4.95
N ASN A 176 -15.49 9.96 -4.74
CA ASN A 176 -14.36 9.58 -5.58
C ASN A 176 -14.73 8.64 -6.75
N ARG A 177 -16.03 8.39 -6.97
CA ARG A 177 -16.56 7.50 -8.03
C ARG A 177 -15.93 6.10 -8.03
N VAL A 178 -15.60 5.59 -6.85
CA VAL A 178 -15.01 4.26 -6.68
C VAL A 178 -16.12 3.21 -6.70
N ARG A 179 -16.09 2.33 -7.69
CA ARG A 179 -17.08 1.23 -7.83
C ARG A 179 -16.70 -0.05 -7.09
N SER A 180 -15.43 -0.19 -6.73
CA SER A 180 -14.94 -1.38 -6.01
C SER A 180 -15.40 -1.38 -4.56
N ARG A 181 -15.77 -2.57 -4.06
CA ARG A 181 -16.11 -2.80 -2.65
C ARG A 181 -14.89 -3.00 -1.76
N SER A 182 -13.71 -3.26 -2.33
CA SER A 182 -12.45 -3.47 -1.60
C SER A 182 -11.56 -2.24 -1.57
N HIS A 183 -11.80 -1.26 -2.45
CA HIS A 183 -11.10 0.02 -2.44
C HIS A 183 -11.93 1.10 -1.73
N PRO A 184 -11.29 1.98 -0.93
CA PRO A 184 -9.88 1.93 -0.51
C PRO A 184 -9.60 0.84 0.55
N VAL A 185 -10.64 0.41 1.26
CA VAL A 185 -10.71 -0.73 2.19
C VAL A 185 -12.11 -1.35 2.12
N PRO A 186 -12.31 -2.61 2.56
CA PRO A 186 -13.63 -3.20 2.68
C PRO A 186 -14.44 -2.62 3.83
N ASP A 187 -15.76 -2.81 3.74
CA ASP A 187 -16.71 -2.54 4.82
C ASP A 187 -16.47 -3.51 5.98
N LEU A 188 -16.76 -3.08 7.20
CA LEU A 188 -16.82 -3.96 8.36
C LEU A 188 -18.14 -4.75 8.30
N ALA A 189 -18.03 -6.07 8.32
CA ALA A 189 -19.19 -6.95 8.22
C ALA A 189 -20.01 -6.99 9.52
N HIS A 190 -21.29 -7.31 9.36
CA HIS A 190 -22.21 -7.62 10.45
C HIS A 190 -23.00 -8.86 10.05
N GLN A 191 -22.99 -9.89 10.90
CA GLN A 191 -23.62 -11.19 10.69
C GLN A 191 -24.32 -11.62 11.97
N ASP A 192 -25.65 -11.71 11.95
CA ASP A 192 -26.50 -12.01 13.11
C ASP A 192 -26.23 -11.07 14.30
N GLU A 193 -25.62 -11.58 15.39
CA GLU A 193 -25.23 -10.80 16.58
C GLU A 193 -23.74 -10.39 16.56
N TRP A 194 -23.00 -10.75 15.51
CA TRP A 194 -21.55 -10.56 15.40
C TRP A 194 -21.19 -9.38 14.50
N TYR A 195 -20.36 -8.50 15.05
CA TYR A 195 -19.79 -7.36 14.34
C TYR A 195 -18.30 -7.60 14.09
N GLU A 196 -17.83 -7.31 12.88
CA GLU A 196 -16.42 -7.27 12.57
C GLU A 196 -15.79 -6.02 13.17
N ALA A 197 -14.78 -6.19 14.02
CA ALA A 197 -14.01 -5.10 14.59
C ALA A 197 -12.83 -4.73 13.67
N PRO A 198 -12.34 -3.48 13.71
CA PRO A 198 -11.34 -2.96 12.77
C PRO A 198 -9.90 -3.39 13.17
N PHE A 199 -9.76 -4.66 13.55
CA PHE A 199 -8.53 -5.27 14.02
C PHE A 199 -8.25 -6.59 13.28
N TRP A 200 -6.97 -6.95 13.25
CA TRP A 200 -6.49 -8.27 12.87
C TRP A 200 -6.20 -9.08 14.13
N VAL A 201 -6.45 -10.38 14.07
CA VAL A 201 -6.09 -11.34 15.11
C VAL A 201 -5.51 -12.60 14.49
N TRP A 202 -4.50 -13.21 15.13
CA TRP A 202 -3.95 -14.52 14.74
C TRP A 202 -3.18 -15.15 15.90
N GLN A 203 -2.90 -16.44 15.82
CA GLN A 203 -2.07 -17.14 16.80
C GLN A 203 -0.60 -17.22 16.35
N ALA A 204 0.32 -17.26 17.31
CA ALA A 204 1.74 -17.43 17.04
C ALA A 204 1.97 -18.73 16.23
N GLY A 205 2.66 -18.59 15.10
CA GLY A 205 2.88 -19.69 14.15
C GLY A 205 1.87 -19.73 12.99
N ASP A 206 0.78 -18.97 13.06
CA ASP A 206 -0.13 -18.82 11.92
C ASP A 206 0.53 -18.04 10.77
N THR A 207 0.20 -18.42 9.54
CA THR A 207 0.65 -17.74 8.32
C THR A 207 -0.34 -16.69 7.83
N GLN A 208 -1.55 -16.63 8.40
CA GLN A 208 -2.61 -15.73 7.96
C GLN A 208 -3.19 -14.93 9.13
N ARG A 209 -3.54 -13.68 8.83
CA ARG A 209 -4.27 -12.81 9.75
C ARG A 209 -5.77 -13.04 9.58
N ASP A 210 -6.50 -13.04 10.68
CA ASP A 210 -7.94 -13.22 10.71
C ASP A 210 -8.67 -11.97 11.23
N ARG A 211 -9.93 -11.84 10.87
CA ARG A 211 -10.79 -10.74 11.28
C ARG A 211 -11.24 -10.96 12.73
N LEU A 212 -11.11 -9.94 13.57
CA LEU A 212 -11.69 -9.99 14.91
C LEU A 212 -13.20 -9.79 14.83
N TRP A 213 -13.96 -10.72 15.41
CA TRP A 213 -15.41 -10.61 15.55
C TRP A 213 -15.80 -10.41 17.00
N VAL A 214 -16.82 -9.59 17.23
CA VAL A 214 -17.31 -9.29 18.58
C VAL A 214 -18.82 -9.34 18.64
N ARG A 215 -19.32 -9.95 19.71
CA ARG A 215 -20.74 -9.99 20.07
C ARG A 215 -20.93 -9.51 21.48
N ARG A 216 -22.00 -8.77 21.74
CA ARG A 216 -22.40 -8.36 23.09
C ARG A 216 -23.64 -9.12 23.54
N ARG A 217 -23.61 -9.66 24.77
CA ARG A 217 -24.79 -10.21 25.47
C ARG A 217 -24.83 -9.66 26.89
N GLY A 218 -25.80 -8.79 27.16
CA GLY A 218 -25.85 -8.06 28.43
C GLY A 218 -24.62 -7.16 28.62
N SER A 219 -23.84 -7.42 29.66
CA SER A 219 -22.59 -6.74 30.02
C SER A 219 -21.33 -7.44 29.55
N ILE A 220 -21.45 -8.53 28.78
CA ILE A 220 -20.30 -9.32 28.33
C ILE A 220 -20.10 -9.14 26.82
N TRP A 221 -18.86 -8.83 26.43
CA TRP A 221 -18.39 -8.79 25.06
C TRP A 221 -17.54 -10.02 24.78
N THR A 222 -17.97 -10.88 23.87
CA THR A 222 -17.21 -12.05 23.43
C THR A 222 -16.44 -11.70 22.16
N LEU A 223 -15.13 -11.94 22.18
CA LEU A 223 -14.20 -11.78 21.05
C LEU A 223 -13.89 -13.16 20.47
N ARG A 224 -13.89 -13.28 19.14
CA ARG A 224 -13.50 -14.52 18.45
C ARG A 224 -12.73 -14.24 17.16
N ASP A 225 -11.98 -15.24 16.70
CA ASP A 225 -11.53 -15.35 15.33
C ASP A 225 -12.48 -16.28 14.53
N SER A 226 -12.08 -16.78 13.37
CA SER A 226 -12.88 -17.74 12.60
C SER A 226 -12.92 -19.16 13.19
N ARG A 227 -12.04 -19.49 14.14
CA ARG A 227 -11.83 -20.83 14.69
C ARG A 227 -12.51 -21.00 16.03
N GLU A 228 -12.31 -20.05 16.95
CA GLU A 228 -12.72 -20.19 18.35
C GLU A 228 -12.98 -18.85 19.06
N GLU A 229 -13.67 -18.91 20.19
CA GLU A 229 -13.80 -17.77 21.10
C GLU A 229 -12.47 -17.54 21.83
N LEU A 230 -11.95 -16.32 21.74
CA LEU A 230 -10.61 -15.97 22.24
C LEU A 230 -10.66 -15.44 23.68
N LEU A 231 -11.68 -14.62 23.98
CA LEU A 231 -11.77 -13.85 25.21
C LEU A 231 -13.19 -13.33 25.47
N HIS A 232 -13.55 -13.20 26.75
CA HIS A 232 -14.70 -12.43 27.21
C HIS A 232 -14.24 -11.19 27.96
N LEU A 233 -14.86 -10.05 27.66
CA LEU A 233 -14.59 -8.77 28.29
C LEU A 233 -15.83 -8.27 29.02
N GLU A 234 -15.61 -7.70 30.19
CA GLU A 234 -16.58 -6.85 30.88
C GLU A 234 -16.02 -5.44 30.89
N ILE A 235 -16.79 -4.50 30.36
CA ILE A 235 -16.42 -3.07 30.32
C ILE A 235 -17.39 -2.36 31.26
N GLY A 236 -16.84 -1.72 32.29
CA GLY A 236 -17.59 -1.15 33.39
C GLY A 236 -18.53 -0.02 32.94
N ALA A 237 -19.58 0.19 33.73
CA ALA A 237 -20.45 1.35 33.55
C ALA A 237 -19.63 2.65 33.65
N GLY A 238 -19.85 3.59 32.74
CA GLY A 238 -19.07 4.84 32.68
C GLY A 238 -17.73 4.73 31.93
N GLY A 239 -17.40 3.57 31.36
CA GLY A 239 -16.24 3.42 30.48
C GLY A 239 -14.95 2.97 31.16
N ASP A 240 -15.00 2.56 32.44
CA ASP A 240 -13.84 1.92 33.07
C ASP A 240 -13.56 0.56 32.41
N ALA A 241 -12.43 0.48 31.71
CA ALA A 241 -11.98 -0.70 30.98
C ALA A 241 -10.74 -1.34 31.61
N SER A 242 -10.38 -1.00 32.85
CA SER A 242 -9.16 -1.47 33.50
C SER A 242 -9.05 -3.00 33.50
N THR A 243 -10.10 -3.71 33.93
CA THR A 243 -10.17 -5.18 33.87
C THR A 243 -10.14 -5.72 32.43
N ALA A 244 -10.80 -5.03 31.49
CA ALA A 244 -10.77 -5.42 30.08
C ALA A 244 -9.35 -5.32 29.49
N ILE A 245 -8.55 -4.35 29.92
CA ILE A 245 -7.18 -4.14 29.44
C ILE A 245 -6.23 -5.20 29.98
N GLU A 246 -6.37 -5.58 31.26
CA GLU A 246 -5.62 -6.70 31.82
C GLU A 246 -5.89 -7.98 31.02
N ARG A 247 -7.18 -8.25 30.73
CA ARG A 247 -7.62 -9.39 29.92
C ARG A 247 -7.12 -9.32 28.48
N LEU A 248 -7.14 -8.15 27.84
CA LEU A 248 -6.57 -7.97 26.50
C LEU A 248 -5.04 -8.18 26.51
N SER A 249 -4.36 -7.76 27.56
CA SER A 249 -2.92 -7.97 27.74
C SER A 249 -2.56 -9.45 27.93
N ASP A 250 -3.49 -10.28 28.40
CA ASP A 250 -3.30 -11.74 28.47
C ASP A 250 -3.24 -12.40 27.08
N LEU A 251 -3.84 -11.81 26.04
CA LEU A 251 -3.82 -12.38 24.68
C LEU A 251 -2.39 -12.52 24.16
N GLU A 252 -1.59 -11.46 24.23
CA GLU A 252 -0.20 -11.49 23.76
C GLU A 252 0.62 -12.52 24.54
N ARG A 253 0.38 -12.67 25.86
CA ARG A 253 1.04 -13.68 26.71
C ARG A 253 0.66 -15.12 26.33
N ARG A 254 -0.54 -15.32 25.79
CA ARG A 254 -1.03 -16.61 25.26
C ARG A 254 -0.60 -16.86 23.81
N GLY A 255 0.17 -15.95 23.20
CA GLY A 255 0.56 -16.05 21.79
C GLY A 255 -0.58 -15.69 20.82
N VAL A 256 -1.61 -14.96 21.27
CA VAL A 256 -2.67 -14.42 20.39
C VAL A 256 -2.36 -12.95 20.11
N HIS A 257 -2.04 -12.64 18.87
CA HIS A 257 -1.65 -11.31 18.44
C HIS A 257 -2.86 -10.52 18.00
N LEU A 258 -3.11 -9.37 18.65
CA LEU A 258 -4.13 -8.41 18.25
C LEU A 258 -3.44 -7.17 17.65
N ARG A 259 -3.76 -6.81 16.41
CA ARG A 259 -3.15 -5.67 15.70
C ARG A 259 -4.16 -4.77 15.00
N THR A 260 -3.74 -3.56 14.71
CA THR A 260 -4.53 -2.60 13.91
C THR A 260 -4.68 -3.03 12.46
N ARG A 261 -5.78 -2.59 11.82
CA ARG A 261 -5.88 -2.44 10.36
C ARG A 261 -5.46 -1.04 9.96
N ALA A 262 -5.18 -0.83 8.66
CA ALA A 262 -4.64 0.43 8.13
C ALA A 262 -5.33 1.71 8.67
N LEU A 263 -6.67 1.80 8.60
CA LEU A 263 -7.39 2.97 9.10
C LEU A 263 -7.25 3.14 10.62
N THR A 264 -7.32 2.04 11.37
CA THR A 264 -7.15 2.05 12.83
C THR A 264 -5.71 2.42 13.22
N THR A 265 -4.71 2.04 12.42
CA THR A 265 -3.31 2.42 12.62
C THR A 265 -3.16 3.93 12.55
N THR A 266 -3.63 4.56 11.48
CA THR A 266 -3.64 6.02 11.33
C THR A 266 -4.44 6.68 12.44
N LEU A 267 -5.63 6.14 12.73
CA LEU A 267 -6.52 6.71 13.75
C LEU A 267 -5.86 6.75 15.13
N PHE A 268 -5.26 5.63 15.55
CA PHE A 268 -4.57 5.55 16.83
C PHE A 268 -3.32 6.43 16.85
N ALA A 269 -2.52 6.42 15.78
CA ALA A 269 -1.30 7.22 15.72
C ALA A 269 -1.59 8.73 15.85
N ARG A 270 -2.71 9.20 15.29
CA ARG A 270 -3.10 10.62 15.36
C ARG A 270 -3.74 10.99 16.68
N LEU A 271 -4.63 10.15 17.23
CA LEU A 271 -5.33 10.47 18.49
C LEU A 271 -4.48 10.24 19.74
N GLY A 272 -3.63 9.20 19.74
CA GLY A 272 -2.99 8.70 20.95
C GLY A 272 -1.48 8.77 20.98
N LEU A 273 -0.82 9.26 19.93
CA LEU A 273 0.65 9.17 19.82
C LEU A 273 1.35 10.45 19.34
N ALA A 274 0.81 11.19 18.37
CA ALA A 274 1.54 12.30 17.76
C ALA A 274 0.65 13.51 17.42
N ASP A 275 1.19 14.72 17.61
CA ASP A 275 0.55 15.99 17.22
C ASP A 275 0.50 16.18 15.69
N LEU A 276 1.45 15.57 14.98
CA LEU A 276 1.52 15.55 13.52
C LEU A 276 1.84 14.15 13.03
N PHE A 277 0.98 13.63 12.15
CA PHE A 277 1.22 12.38 11.46
C PHE A 277 1.71 12.62 10.03
N VAL A 278 2.79 11.95 9.60
CA VAL A 278 3.32 12.08 8.24
C VAL A 278 3.04 10.81 7.45
N HIS A 279 2.27 10.96 6.38
CA HIS A 279 1.86 9.86 5.50
C HIS A 279 2.35 10.06 4.07
N GLY A 280 2.07 9.10 3.18
CA GLY A 280 2.40 9.20 1.74
C GLY A 280 1.16 9.43 0.89
N LEU A 281 1.32 9.59 -0.42
CA LEU A 281 0.19 9.83 -1.33
C LEU A 281 -0.90 8.76 -1.27
N GLY A 282 -0.54 7.48 -1.18
CA GLY A 282 -1.52 6.40 -0.97
C GLY A 282 -2.20 6.50 0.40
N GLY A 283 -1.44 7.00 1.38
CA GLY A 283 -1.82 7.23 2.77
C GLY A 283 -2.86 8.34 2.98
N ALA A 284 -2.66 9.48 2.33
CA ALA A 284 -3.46 10.69 2.49
C ALA A 284 -4.96 10.48 2.29
N LYS A 285 -5.33 9.56 1.38
CA LYS A 285 -6.72 9.16 1.13
C LYS A 285 -7.34 8.47 2.34
N TYR A 286 -6.55 7.67 3.06
CA TYR A 286 -6.97 7.06 4.31
C TYR A 286 -7.15 8.12 5.40
N ASP A 287 -6.29 9.14 5.40
CA ASP A 287 -6.31 10.18 6.41
C ASP A 287 -7.62 11.00 6.35
N GLU A 288 -8.12 11.35 5.15
CA GLU A 288 -9.43 12.00 4.95
C GLU A 288 -10.60 11.19 5.54
N MET A 289 -10.58 9.86 5.38
CA MET A 289 -11.60 8.98 5.96
C MET A 289 -11.44 8.88 7.48
N THR A 290 -10.20 8.83 7.98
CA THR A 290 -9.97 8.83 9.42
C THR A 290 -10.40 10.15 10.07
N ASP A 291 -10.31 11.29 9.39
CA ASP A 291 -10.80 12.58 9.87
C ASP A 291 -12.31 12.53 10.13
N ALA A 292 -13.06 12.10 9.11
CA ALA A 292 -14.51 11.98 9.24
C ALA A 292 -14.90 10.97 10.32
N LEU A 293 -14.14 9.88 10.47
CA LEU A 293 -14.39 8.88 11.50
C LEU A 293 -14.07 9.39 12.92
N MET A 294 -12.98 10.14 13.08
CA MET A 294 -12.61 10.78 14.35
C MET A 294 -13.70 11.76 14.81
N GLY A 295 -14.13 12.66 13.92
CA GLY A 295 -15.19 13.62 14.24
C GLY A 295 -16.52 12.93 14.56
N ARG A 296 -16.89 11.85 13.87
CA ARG A 296 -18.19 11.18 14.08
C ARG A 296 -18.24 10.28 15.31
N PHE A 297 -17.19 9.50 15.57
CA PHE A 297 -17.21 8.50 16.64
C PHE A 297 -16.55 8.98 17.94
N PHE A 298 -15.52 9.82 17.84
CA PHE A 298 -14.82 10.35 19.01
C PHE A 298 -15.25 11.78 19.36
N ASP A 299 -15.99 12.47 18.48
CA ASP A 299 -16.40 13.87 18.67
C ASP A 299 -15.21 14.80 18.94
N VAL A 300 -14.14 14.61 18.16
CA VAL A 300 -12.90 15.39 18.24
C VAL A 300 -12.52 15.97 16.90
N ASP A 301 -11.90 17.14 16.94
CA ASP A 301 -11.23 17.71 15.77
C ASP A 301 -10.00 16.85 15.40
N PRO A 302 -9.90 16.38 14.14
CA PRO A 302 -8.81 15.51 13.73
C PRO A 302 -7.42 16.18 13.87
N PRO A 303 -6.44 15.55 14.56
CA PRO A 303 -5.08 16.08 14.67
C PRO A 303 -4.40 16.19 13.30
N SER A 304 -3.57 17.20 13.06
CA SER A 304 -3.03 17.47 11.72
C SER A 304 -2.22 16.31 11.13
N PHE A 305 -2.23 16.19 9.79
CA PHE A 305 -1.34 15.29 9.06
C PHE A 305 -0.65 16.00 7.90
N MET A 306 0.47 15.44 7.44
CA MET A 306 1.23 15.93 6.30
C MET A 306 1.48 14.79 5.31
N THR A 307 1.44 15.10 4.02
CA THR A 307 1.76 14.14 2.96
C THR A 307 3.15 14.42 2.40
N VAL A 308 4.02 13.41 2.41
CA VAL A 308 5.35 13.47 1.79
C VAL A 308 5.51 12.32 0.82
N SER A 309 5.99 12.63 -0.39
CA SER A 309 6.34 11.64 -1.41
C SER A 309 7.66 11.98 -2.06
N ALA A 310 8.40 10.96 -2.46
CA ALA A 310 9.60 11.09 -3.26
C ALA A 310 9.67 9.96 -4.27
N THR A 311 10.22 10.28 -5.44
CA THR A 311 10.56 9.33 -6.50
C THR A 311 12.05 9.47 -6.76
N ALA A 312 12.78 8.36 -6.64
CA ALA A 312 14.19 8.30 -6.98
C ALA A 312 14.35 7.48 -8.27
N HIS A 313 14.98 8.06 -9.27
CA HIS A 313 15.35 7.34 -10.48
C HIS A 313 16.69 6.66 -10.28
N LEU A 314 16.79 5.40 -10.68
CA LEU A 314 18.08 4.71 -10.71
C LEU A 314 19.00 5.37 -11.76
N PRO A 315 20.31 5.51 -11.48
CA PRO A 315 21.26 6.13 -12.40
C PRO A 315 21.68 5.16 -13.52
N LEU A 316 20.72 4.68 -14.33
CA LEU A 316 20.92 3.66 -15.38
C LEU A 316 21.50 4.21 -16.70
N GLY A 317 22.20 5.35 -16.62
CA GLY A 317 22.73 6.07 -17.77
C GLY A 317 21.95 7.35 -18.09
N THR A 318 22.43 8.06 -19.11
CA THR A 318 21.82 9.30 -19.59
C THR A 318 20.49 9.04 -20.29
N SER A 319 19.62 10.04 -20.37
CA SER A 319 18.43 9.93 -21.22
C SER A 319 18.83 9.67 -22.68
N TRP A 320 18.01 8.91 -23.40
CA TRP A 320 18.17 8.81 -24.85
C TRP A 320 17.83 10.16 -25.50
N ASN A 321 18.50 10.46 -26.62
CA ASN A 321 18.18 11.66 -27.39
C ASN A 321 16.87 11.45 -28.16
N VAL A 322 15.75 11.63 -27.47
CA VAL A 322 14.39 11.45 -28.01
C VAL A 322 13.63 12.75 -27.79
N SER A 323 13.12 13.32 -28.88
CA SER A 323 12.32 14.54 -28.83
C SER A 323 10.83 14.25 -28.58
N VAL A 324 10.07 15.29 -28.24
CA VAL A 324 8.59 15.19 -28.17
C VAL A 324 8.01 14.86 -29.55
N GLU A 325 8.64 15.33 -30.62
CA GLU A 325 8.25 15.06 -32.00
C GLU A 325 8.43 13.59 -32.36
N ASP A 326 9.55 12.97 -31.95
CA ASP A 326 9.78 11.53 -32.13
C ASP A 326 8.67 10.70 -31.49
N ARG A 327 8.30 11.06 -30.26
CA ARG A 327 7.19 10.41 -29.55
C ARG A 327 5.86 10.63 -30.27
N GLY A 328 5.61 11.84 -30.78
CA GLY A 328 4.42 12.16 -31.56
C GLY A 328 4.33 11.32 -32.84
N ARG A 329 5.42 11.25 -33.59
CA ARG A 329 5.58 10.43 -34.80
C ARG A 329 5.33 8.96 -34.53
N LEU A 330 5.92 8.39 -33.47
CA LEU A 330 5.71 6.99 -33.10
C LEU A 330 4.26 6.71 -32.67
N ARG A 331 3.64 7.59 -31.87
CA ARG A 331 2.21 7.45 -31.52
C ARG A 331 1.31 7.51 -32.76
N HIS A 332 1.62 8.41 -33.69
CA HIS A 332 0.90 8.50 -34.95
C HIS A 332 1.09 7.23 -35.78
N ALA A 333 2.32 6.69 -35.87
CA ALA A 333 2.60 5.45 -36.59
C ALA A 333 1.85 4.25 -35.98
N ILE A 334 1.85 4.10 -34.65
CA ILE A 334 1.07 3.04 -33.96
C ILE A 334 -0.42 3.20 -34.25
N ARG A 335 -0.96 4.43 -34.16
CA ARG A 335 -2.35 4.68 -34.49
C ARG A 335 -2.65 4.37 -35.97
N ASP A 336 -1.80 4.77 -36.89
CA ASP A 336 -2.02 4.48 -38.31
C ASP A 336 -1.92 2.98 -38.58
N LEU A 337 -1.06 2.23 -37.88
CA LEU A 337 -1.03 0.76 -37.91
C LEU A 337 -2.33 0.14 -37.39
N GLU A 338 -2.87 0.63 -36.28
CA GLU A 338 -4.11 0.10 -35.68
C GLU A 338 -5.35 0.38 -36.56
N TYR A 339 -5.48 1.58 -37.10
CA TYR A 339 -6.69 2.02 -37.81
C TYR A 339 -6.58 1.94 -39.34
N ASN A 340 -5.36 2.02 -39.89
CA ASN A 340 -5.05 1.97 -41.32
C ASN A 340 -3.90 1.00 -41.65
N PRO A 341 -3.96 -0.27 -41.21
CA PRO A 341 -2.90 -1.24 -41.48
C PRO A 341 -2.66 -1.43 -42.99
N ASP A 342 -3.70 -1.20 -43.81
CA ASP A 342 -3.65 -1.23 -45.27
C ASP A 342 -2.75 -0.14 -45.90
N ARG A 343 -2.21 0.79 -45.12
CA ARG A 343 -1.23 1.80 -45.58
C ARG A 343 0.21 1.31 -45.49
N GLN A 344 0.47 0.25 -44.74
CA GLN A 344 1.81 -0.29 -44.56
C GLN A 344 2.23 -1.12 -45.77
N PRO A 345 3.45 -0.93 -46.31
CA PRO A 345 3.96 -1.71 -47.44
C PRO A 345 3.87 -3.22 -47.20
N GLU A 346 4.25 -3.68 -46.01
CA GLU A 346 4.31 -5.10 -45.64
C GLU A 346 2.93 -5.76 -45.63
N ILE A 347 1.88 -5.00 -45.33
CA ILE A 347 0.49 -5.48 -45.31
C ILE A 347 -0.11 -5.44 -46.73
N ARG A 348 0.24 -4.41 -47.52
CA ARG A 348 -0.19 -4.28 -48.93
C ARG A 348 0.34 -5.39 -49.82
N GLU A 349 1.53 -5.88 -49.52
CA GLU A 349 2.20 -6.95 -50.29
C GLU A 349 1.60 -8.35 -50.02
N ILE A 350 0.75 -8.50 -49.00
CA ILE A 350 0.06 -9.75 -48.72
C ILE A 350 -1.13 -9.91 -49.67
N THR A 351 -0.96 -10.67 -50.75
CA THR A 351 -1.95 -10.91 -51.81
C THR A 351 -3.33 -11.33 -51.29
N ALA A 352 -3.37 -12.09 -50.18
CA ALA A 352 -4.61 -12.55 -49.57
C ALA A 352 -5.50 -11.43 -49.00
N GLN A 353 -4.95 -10.24 -48.74
CA GLN A 353 -5.68 -9.11 -48.15
C GLN A 353 -6.16 -8.08 -49.19
N ALA A 354 -5.75 -8.21 -50.45
CA ALA A 354 -6.11 -7.27 -51.52
C ALA A 354 -7.64 -7.03 -51.67
N PRO A 355 -8.53 -8.05 -51.53
CA PRO A 355 -9.98 -7.83 -51.60
C PRO A 355 -10.51 -6.95 -50.46
N LEU A 356 -10.05 -7.19 -49.23
CA LEU A 356 -10.48 -6.45 -48.03
C LEU A 356 -9.98 -5.00 -48.06
N ILE A 357 -8.77 -4.77 -48.58
CA ILE A 357 -8.23 -3.42 -48.76
C ILE A 357 -9.06 -2.65 -49.81
N ALA A 358 -9.42 -3.30 -50.91
CA ALA A 358 -10.27 -2.70 -51.94
C ALA A 358 -11.67 -2.36 -51.40
N GLU A 359 -12.28 -3.29 -50.66
CA GLU A 359 -13.59 -3.09 -50.02
C GLU A 359 -13.54 -1.94 -49.01
N LYS A 360 -12.53 -1.90 -48.13
CA LYS A 360 -12.35 -0.79 -47.17
C LYS A 360 -12.27 0.56 -47.89
N ARG A 361 -11.49 0.67 -48.97
CA ARG A 361 -11.39 1.92 -49.74
C ARG A 361 -12.73 2.33 -50.35
N GLN A 362 -13.47 1.37 -50.92
CA GLN A 362 -14.81 1.66 -51.46
C GLN A 362 -15.75 2.17 -50.37
N LEU A 363 -15.74 1.56 -49.19
CA LEU A 363 -16.59 1.99 -48.06
C LEU A 363 -16.19 3.36 -47.52
N VAL A 364 -14.89 3.67 -47.45
CA VAL A 364 -14.39 5.00 -47.05
C VAL A 364 -14.79 6.06 -48.09
N ASP A 365 -14.63 5.78 -49.39
CA ASP A 365 -15.04 6.69 -50.46
C ASP A 365 -16.56 6.95 -50.44
N GLN A 366 -17.36 5.91 -50.17
CA GLN A 366 -18.81 6.04 -49.99
C GLN A 366 -19.14 6.90 -48.76
N LEU A 367 -18.44 6.70 -47.65
CA LEU A 367 -18.61 7.50 -46.42
C LEU A 367 -18.27 8.97 -46.67
N ASP A 368 -17.15 9.25 -47.33
CA ASP A 368 -16.68 10.61 -47.63
C ASP A 368 -17.65 11.34 -48.56
N ARG A 369 -18.13 10.68 -49.63
CA ARG A 369 -19.18 11.22 -50.52
C ARG A 369 -20.47 11.51 -49.75
N ALA A 370 -20.92 10.57 -48.93
CA ALA A 370 -22.12 10.75 -48.11
C ALA A 370 -21.96 11.88 -47.07
N SER A 371 -20.75 12.10 -46.55
CA SER A 371 -20.43 13.17 -45.61
C SER A 371 -20.46 14.55 -46.29
N VAL A 372 -19.89 14.68 -47.49
CA VAL A 372 -19.94 15.91 -48.30
C VAL A 372 -21.38 16.24 -48.68
N GLU A 373 -22.16 15.26 -49.15
CA GLU A 373 -23.58 15.43 -49.43
C GLU A 373 -24.34 15.88 -48.17
N PHE A 374 -24.09 15.26 -47.02
CA PHE A 374 -24.70 15.64 -45.75
C PHE A 374 -24.34 17.07 -45.32
N GLN A 375 -23.10 17.51 -45.54
CA GLN A 375 -22.67 18.88 -45.24
C GLN A 375 -23.28 19.92 -46.19
N GLN A 376 -23.63 19.55 -47.42
CA GLN A 376 -24.31 20.42 -48.38
C GLN A 376 -25.84 20.45 -48.20
N MET A 377 -26.42 19.46 -47.52
CA MET A 377 -27.86 19.44 -47.21
C MET A 377 -28.26 20.57 -46.25
N SER A 378 -29.41 21.19 -46.51
CA SER A 378 -30.02 22.16 -45.63
C SER A 378 -30.46 21.54 -44.29
N ARG A 379 -30.65 22.38 -43.29
CA ARG A 379 -31.05 21.95 -41.92
C ARG A 379 -32.37 21.15 -41.91
N VAL A 380 -33.28 21.42 -42.84
CA VAL A 380 -34.57 20.71 -43.02
C VAL A 380 -34.37 19.33 -43.64
N GLU A 381 -33.48 19.22 -44.63
CA GLU A 381 -33.18 17.96 -45.31
C GLU A 381 -32.42 16.98 -44.41
N ARG A 382 -31.49 17.49 -43.60
CA ARG A 382 -30.79 16.67 -42.57
C ARG A 382 -31.77 16.07 -41.57
N ARG A 383 -32.78 16.84 -41.14
CA ARG A 383 -33.81 16.39 -40.18
C ARG A 383 -34.75 15.33 -40.79
N ARG A 384 -35.09 15.45 -42.08
CA ARG A 384 -35.89 14.43 -42.79
C ARG A 384 -35.15 13.09 -42.97
N ARG A 385 -33.84 13.12 -43.22
CA ARG A 385 -33.01 11.92 -43.37
C ARG A 385 -32.90 11.13 -42.05
N TYR A 386 -32.75 11.83 -40.92
CA TYR A 386 -32.71 11.21 -39.58
C TYR A 386 -34.03 10.59 -39.13
N LEU A 387 -35.17 11.05 -39.64
CA LEU A 387 -36.50 10.53 -39.31
C LEU A 387 -36.96 9.38 -40.22
N ARG A 388 -36.14 8.98 -41.21
CA ARG A 388 -36.39 7.83 -42.10
C ARG A 388 -35.55 6.60 -41.76
N LEU A 389 -34.57 6.75 -40.86
CA LEU A 389 -33.89 5.67 -40.14
C LEU A 389 -34.65 5.41 -38.84
#